data_AF-A0A957U6T5-F1
#
_entry.id   AF-A0A957U6T5-F1
#
_cell.length_a   1.000
_cell.length_b   1.000
_cell.length_c   1.000
_cell.angle_alpha   90.00
_cell.angle_beta   90.00
_cell.angle_gamma   90.00
#
_symmetry.space_group_name_H-M   'P 1'
#
loop_
_entity.id
_entity.type
_entity.pdbx_description
1 polymer ?
#
loop_
_entity_poly.entity_id
_entity_poly.type
_entity_poly.pdbx_seq_one_letter_code
_entity_poly.pdbx_strand_id
1 'polypeptide(L)'
;MLLTNRRHRVLFVALAGMEMAWFAPFAALLLAYWSRRVDRAWLTTLEAAPTADALSALQAAPALGLFWVLFGGMLFYMLAADLLNQRQIGSPTRDLIMLAIVLTTSLLAIRGLLYGTAAPTDLRFLPNTMNGVFNFTAGRRPEVVILLLNAFLWF
;
A
#
# COMPACT_ATOMS: atom_id res chain seq x y z
N MET A 1 14.30 17.19 9.58
CA MET A 1 15.58 17.87 9.23
C MET A 1 16.38 17.09 8.17
N LEU A 2 15.80 16.10 7.51
CA LEU A 2 16.48 15.30 6.49
C LEU A 2 16.45 15.96 5.10
N LEU A 3 15.41 16.77 4.82
CA LEU A 3 15.21 17.40 3.51
C LEU A 3 15.70 18.86 3.41
N THR A 4 16.15 19.46 4.52
CA THR A 4 16.65 20.84 4.54
C THR A 4 17.99 21.01 3.83
N ASN A 5 18.84 19.97 3.83
CA ASN A 5 20.11 19.98 3.10
C ASN A 5 19.94 19.29 1.74
N ARG A 6 20.14 20.04 0.65
CA ARG A 6 19.97 19.56 -0.74
C ARG A 6 20.78 18.29 -1.03
N ARG A 7 21.98 18.14 -0.46
CA ARG A 7 22.84 16.96 -0.69
C ARG A 7 22.28 15.72 -0.01
N HIS A 8 21.81 15.85 1.24
CA HIS A 8 21.20 14.75 1.98
C HIS A 8 19.91 14.30 1.31
N ARG A 9 19.08 15.24 0.84
CA ARG A 9 17.85 14.92 0.09
C ARG A 9 18.10 14.01 -1.12
N VAL A 10 19.13 14.32 -1.91
CA VAL A 10 19.45 13.50 -3.10
C VAL A 10 19.88 12.09 -2.70
N LEU A 11 20.66 11.94 -1.61
CA LEU A 11 21.04 10.63 -1.09
C LEU A 11 19.81 9.82 -0.64
N PHE A 12 18.86 10.43 0.07
CA PHE A 12 17.63 9.72 0.48
C PHE A 12 16.75 9.31 -0.70
N VAL A 13 16.62 10.20 -1.70
CA VAL A 13 15.88 9.88 -2.93
C VAL A 13 16.55 8.72 -3.68
N ALA A 14 17.88 8.74 -3.79
CA ALA A 14 18.63 7.66 -4.44
C ALA A 14 18.54 6.34 -3.65
N LEU A 15 18.60 6.40 -2.32
CA LEU A 15 18.47 5.24 -1.44
C LEU A 15 17.06 4.62 -1.57
N ALA A 16 16.01 5.44 -1.49
CA ALA A 16 14.63 5.00 -1.71
C ALA A 16 14.47 4.37 -3.10
N GLY A 17 15.10 4.94 -4.13
CA GLY A 17 15.10 4.38 -5.48
C GLY A 17 15.76 3.01 -5.54
N MET A 18 16.90 2.83 -4.87
CA MET A 18 17.63 1.57 -4.81
C MET A 18 16.84 0.49 -4.05
N GLU A 19 16.28 0.83 -2.89
CA GLU A 19 15.43 -0.08 -2.10
C GLU A 19 14.21 -0.52 -2.89
N MET A 20 13.55 0.40 -3.60
CA MET A 20 12.40 0.06 -4.43
C MET A 20 12.78 -0.72 -5.68
N ALA A 21 13.94 -0.48 -6.29
CA ALA A 21 14.41 -1.26 -7.42
C ALA A 21 14.69 -2.72 -7.01
N TRP A 22 15.20 -2.91 -5.80
CA TRP A 22 15.39 -4.24 -5.21
C TRP A 22 14.07 -4.90 -4.81
N PHE A 23 13.15 -4.15 -4.20
CA PHE A 23 11.92 -4.69 -3.62
C PHE A 23 10.80 -4.91 -4.65
N ALA A 24 10.69 -4.06 -5.66
CA ALA A 24 9.66 -4.16 -6.71
C ALA A 24 9.55 -5.56 -7.35
N PRO A 25 10.63 -6.28 -7.72
CA PRO A 25 10.50 -7.63 -8.26
C PRO A 25 9.92 -8.62 -7.24
N PHE A 26 10.25 -8.48 -5.94
CA PHE A 26 9.65 -9.31 -4.90
C PHE A 26 8.17 -8.99 -4.70
N ALA A 27 7.81 -7.70 -4.70
CA ALA A 27 6.41 -7.27 -4.64
C ALA A 27 5.61 -7.81 -5.84
N ALA A 28 6.16 -7.73 -7.05
CA ALA A 28 5.55 -8.27 -8.26
C ALA A 28 5.40 -9.80 -8.19
N LEU A 29 6.43 -10.51 -7.73
CA LEU A 29 6.40 -11.96 -7.58
C LEU A 29 5.40 -12.39 -6.51
N LEU A 30 5.34 -11.67 -5.38
CA LEU A 30 4.36 -11.87 -4.33
C LEU A 30 2.95 -11.70 -4.89
N LEU A 31 2.66 -10.59 -5.57
CA LEU A 31 1.37 -10.34 -6.23
C LEU A 31 1.01 -11.44 -7.23
N ALA A 32 1.96 -11.86 -8.08
CA ALA A 32 1.76 -12.91 -9.07
C ALA A 32 1.53 -14.31 -8.44
N TYR A 33 2.32 -14.68 -7.44
CA TYR A 33 2.16 -15.93 -6.69
C TYR A 33 0.80 -15.99 -6.00
N TRP A 34 0.43 -14.87 -5.41
CA TRP A 34 -0.70 -14.79 -4.51
C TRP A 34 -2.01 -14.73 -5.28
N SER A 35 -2.06 -13.98 -6.39
CA SER A 35 -3.18 -13.97 -7.33
C SER A 35 -3.46 -15.33 -7.99
N ARG A 36 -2.44 -16.15 -8.29
CA ARG A 36 -2.64 -17.53 -8.78
C ARG A 36 -3.28 -18.46 -7.75
N ARG A 37 -3.23 -18.10 -6.45
CA ARG A 37 -3.73 -18.88 -5.32
C ARG A 37 -4.87 -18.18 -4.57
N VAL A 38 -5.43 -17.10 -5.10
CA VAL A 38 -6.71 -16.59 -4.61
C VAL A 38 -7.74 -17.67 -4.95
N ASP A 39 -8.29 -18.30 -3.91
CA ASP A 39 -9.28 -19.36 -4.08
C ASP A 39 -10.44 -18.85 -4.93
N ARG A 40 -10.77 -19.57 -6.01
CA ARG A 40 -11.96 -19.26 -6.82
C ARG A 40 -13.24 -19.25 -5.96
N ALA A 41 -13.25 -20.00 -4.86
CA ALA A 41 -14.32 -20.01 -3.87
C ALA A 41 -14.51 -18.64 -3.16
N TRP A 42 -13.44 -17.85 -2.99
CA TRP A 42 -13.53 -16.50 -2.45
C TRP A 42 -14.10 -15.52 -3.47
N LEU A 43 -13.69 -15.64 -4.74
CA LEU A 43 -14.24 -14.85 -5.85
C LEU A 43 -15.75 -15.05 -5.99
N THR A 44 -16.27 -16.27 -5.71
CA THR A 44 -17.71 -16.54 -5.73
C THR A 44 -18.46 -15.99 -4.52
N THR A 45 -17.84 -15.87 -3.34
CA THR A 45 -18.49 -15.21 -2.18
C THR A 45 -18.59 -13.69 -2.34
N LEU A 46 -17.79 -13.12 -3.22
CA LEU A 46 -17.88 -11.73 -3.65
C LEU A 46 -18.82 -11.64 -4.86
N GLU A 47 -20.10 -11.99 -4.68
CA GLU A 47 -21.15 -12.00 -5.74
C GLU A 47 -21.39 -10.65 -6.47
N ALA A 48 -20.61 -9.60 -6.19
CA ALA A 48 -20.73 -8.30 -6.83
C ALA A 48 -19.43 -7.49 -6.94
N ALA A 49 -18.25 -8.13 -6.86
CA ALA A 49 -17.01 -7.36 -6.68
C ALA A 49 -16.23 -7.07 -7.98
N PRO A 50 -15.98 -5.79 -8.30
CA PRO A 50 -15.03 -5.37 -9.33
C PRO A 50 -13.56 -5.78 -9.09
N THR A 51 -13.30 -6.57 -8.05
CA THR A 51 -11.97 -6.91 -7.56
C THR A 51 -11.21 -7.88 -8.45
N ALA A 52 -11.92 -8.73 -9.23
CA ALA A 52 -11.29 -9.65 -10.17
C ALA A 52 -10.62 -8.90 -11.33
N ASP A 53 -11.28 -7.86 -11.84
CA ASP A 53 -10.76 -6.99 -12.88
C ASP A 53 -9.62 -6.11 -12.36
N ALA A 54 -9.73 -5.63 -11.11
CA ALA A 54 -8.69 -4.82 -10.50
C ALA A 54 -7.40 -5.62 -10.22
N LEU A 55 -7.52 -6.88 -9.75
CA LEU A 55 -6.38 -7.76 -9.53
C LEU A 55 -5.70 -8.14 -10.86
N SER A 56 -6.48 -8.42 -11.89
CA SER A 56 -5.94 -8.72 -13.23
C SER A 56 -5.31 -7.50 -13.88
N ALA A 57 -5.87 -6.29 -13.68
CA ALA A 57 -5.24 -5.04 -14.10
C ALA A 57 -3.91 -4.79 -13.35
N LEU A 58 -3.84 -5.13 -12.06
CA LEU A 58 -2.61 -5.02 -11.28
C LEU A 58 -1.53 -6.04 -11.74
N GLN A 59 -1.94 -7.23 -12.17
CA GLN A 59 -1.04 -8.23 -12.77
C GLN A 59 -0.54 -7.80 -14.16
N ALA A 60 -1.42 -7.17 -14.94
CA ALA A 60 -1.10 -6.65 -16.27
C ALA A 60 -0.29 -5.35 -16.20
N ALA A 61 -0.22 -4.71 -15.04
CA ALA A 61 0.57 -3.51 -14.84
C ALA A 61 2.04 -3.81 -15.15
N PRO A 62 2.69 -3.02 -16.02
CA PRO A 62 4.11 -3.20 -16.31
C PRO A 62 4.90 -3.10 -15.00
N ALA A 63 5.92 -3.94 -14.81
CA ALA A 63 6.76 -3.94 -13.60
C ALA A 63 7.33 -2.54 -13.27
N LEU A 64 7.57 -1.73 -14.32
CA LEU A 64 7.98 -0.34 -14.21
C LEU A 64 6.91 0.55 -13.54
N GLY A 65 5.62 0.30 -13.83
CA GLY A 65 4.50 0.99 -13.18
C GLY A 65 4.44 0.67 -11.68
N LEU A 66 4.62 -0.60 -11.30
CA LEU A 66 4.69 -0.99 -9.90
C LEU A 66 5.86 -0.32 -9.18
N PHE A 67 7.04 -0.30 -9.81
CA PHE A 67 8.21 0.44 -9.28
C PHE A 67 7.89 1.91 -9.02
N TRP A 68 7.31 2.63 -9.98
CA TRP A 68 6.99 4.05 -9.81
C TRP A 68 5.94 4.31 -8.73
N VAL A 69 4.96 3.41 -8.58
CA VAL A 69 3.97 3.50 -7.50
C VAL A 69 4.63 3.32 -6.13
N LEU A 70 5.46 2.28 -5.97
CA LEU A 70 6.17 2.02 -4.72
C LEU A 70 7.16 3.15 -4.38
N PHE A 71 7.93 3.60 -5.37
CA PHE A 71 8.86 4.71 -5.23
C PHE A 71 8.16 6.02 -4.89
N GLY A 72 7.07 6.35 -5.58
CA GLY A 72 6.26 7.52 -5.27
C GLY A 72 5.67 7.47 -3.86
N GLY A 73 5.19 6.30 -3.43
CA GLY A 73 4.70 6.07 -2.06
C GLY A 73 5.78 6.30 -1.02
N MET A 74 6.98 5.75 -1.23
CA MET A 74 8.13 5.93 -0.34
C MET A 74 8.54 7.40 -0.22
N LEU A 75 8.62 8.13 -1.34
CA LEU A 75 8.92 9.56 -1.34
C LEU A 75 7.85 10.37 -0.60
N PHE A 76 6.57 10.01 -0.77
CA PHE A 76 5.47 10.63 -0.05
C PHE A 76 5.62 10.43 1.47
N TYR A 77 5.95 9.22 1.92
CA TYR A 77 6.17 8.94 3.34
C TYR A 77 7.36 9.71 3.92
N MET A 78 8.48 9.73 3.21
CA MET A 78 9.65 10.54 3.61
C MET A 78 9.28 12.01 3.76
N LEU A 79 8.51 12.56 2.82
CA LEU A 79 8.04 13.95 2.88
C LEU A 79 7.12 14.19 4.07
N ALA A 80 6.13 13.31 4.29
CA ALA A 80 5.20 13.42 5.41
C ALA A 80 5.94 13.36 6.77
N ALA A 81 6.89 12.43 6.92
CA ALA A 81 7.70 12.30 8.11
C ALA A 81 8.58 13.54 8.34
N ASP A 82 9.20 14.10 7.30
CA ASP A 82 10.01 15.31 7.45
C ASP A 82 9.15 16.53 7.80
N LEU A 83 7.96 16.69 7.20
CA LEU A 83 7.01 17.75 7.56
C LEU A 83 6.58 17.66 9.03
N LEU A 84 6.31 16.45 9.53
CA LEU A 84 5.99 16.24 10.95
C LEU A 84 7.17 16.59 11.85
N ASN A 85 8.39 16.20 11.46
CA ASN A 85 9.60 16.52 12.21
C ASN A 85 9.89 18.03 12.25
N GLN A 86 9.59 18.76 11.18
CA GLN A 86 9.75 20.23 11.15
C GLN A 86 8.78 20.95 12.09
N ARG A 87 7.59 20.37 12.34
CA ARG A 87 6.59 20.93 13.24
C ARG A 87 6.91 20.70 14.73
N GLN A 88 8.01 20.02 15.04
CA GLN A 88 8.44 19.71 16.42
C GLN A 88 7.33 19.09 17.29
N ILE A 89 6.46 18.29 16.68
CA ILE A 89 5.35 17.65 17.39
C ILE A 89 5.94 16.59 18.33
N GLY A 90 5.66 16.72 19.63
CA GLY A 90 6.07 15.74 20.63
C GLY A 90 5.32 14.40 20.51
N SER A 91 5.89 13.35 21.11
CA SER A 91 5.16 12.12 21.42
C SER A 91 4.20 12.40 22.59
N PRO A 92 2.96 11.86 22.61
CA PRO A 92 2.41 10.79 21.75
C PRO A 92 1.71 11.27 20.47
N THR A 93 1.44 12.57 20.33
CA THR A 93 0.65 13.12 19.21
C THR A 93 1.27 12.83 17.85
N ARG A 94 2.61 12.96 17.74
CA ARG A 94 3.32 12.63 16.51
C ARG A 94 3.09 11.18 16.07
N ASP A 95 3.12 10.26 17.02
CA ASP A 95 3.03 8.83 16.74
C ASP A 95 1.59 8.46 16.32
N LEU A 96 0.58 9.13 16.90
CA LEU A 96 -0.82 9.02 16.46
C LEU A 96 -1.03 9.58 15.04
N ILE A 97 -0.41 10.71 14.70
CA ILE A 97 -0.51 11.27 13.34
C ILE A 97 0.16 10.35 12.34
N MET A 98 1.34 9.80 12.67
CA MET A 98 2.02 8.81 11.84
C MET A 98 1.15 7.58 11.61
N LEU A 99 0.56 7.02 12.68
CA LEU A 99 -0.36 5.89 12.59
C LEU A 99 -1.58 6.22 11.72
N ALA A 100 -2.16 7.41 11.86
CA ALA A 100 -3.28 7.86 11.05
C ALA A 100 -2.90 7.99 9.57
N ILE A 101 -1.71 8.50 9.26
CA ILE A 101 -1.21 8.58 7.88
C ILE A 101 -1.08 7.18 7.30
N VAL A 102 -0.39 6.26 8.00
CA VAL A 102 -0.19 4.87 7.55
C VAL A 102 -1.52 4.18 7.31
N LEU A 103 -2.46 4.30 8.25
CA LEU A 103 -3.78 3.70 8.12
C LEU A 103 -4.55 4.28 6.94
N THR A 104 -4.55 5.60 6.80
CA THR A 104 -5.28 6.30 5.73
C THR A 104 -4.72 5.96 4.37
N THR A 105 -3.39 5.99 4.19
CA THR A 105 -2.76 5.63 2.91
C THR A 105 -2.97 4.15 2.60
N SER A 106 -2.99 3.27 3.60
CA SER A 106 -3.29 1.85 3.40
C SER A 106 -4.73 1.66 2.90
N LEU A 107 -5.69 2.32 3.53
CA LEU A 107 -7.10 2.25 3.12
C LEU A 107 -7.31 2.85 1.73
N LEU A 108 -6.65 3.96 1.41
CA LEU A 108 -6.67 4.55 0.07
C LEU A 108 -6.05 3.63 -0.97
N ALA A 109 -4.93 2.96 -0.65
CA ALA A 109 -4.30 1.99 -1.53
C ALA A 109 -5.22 0.79 -1.79
N ILE A 110 -5.83 0.21 -0.75
CA ILE A 110 -6.83 -0.85 -0.89
C ILE A 110 -8.00 -0.38 -1.75
N ARG A 111 -8.52 0.82 -1.46
CA ARG A 111 -9.65 1.39 -2.18
C ARG A 111 -9.34 1.59 -3.66
N GLY A 112 -8.20 2.19 -3.99
CA GLY A 112 -7.78 2.47 -5.36
C GLY A 112 -7.40 1.20 -6.12
N LEU A 113 -6.65 0.29 -5.49
CA LEU A 113 -6.08 -0.89 -6.16
C LEU A 113 -7.05 -2.07 -6.26
N LEU A 114 -7.90 -2.31 -5.25
CA LEU A 114 -8.83 -3.45 -5.26
C LEU A 114 -10.26 -3.04 -5.61
N TYR A 115 -10.66 -1.83 -5.23
CA TYR A 115 -12.03 -1.36 -5.40
C TYR A 115 -12.14 -0.16 -6.35
N GLY A 116 -11.11 0.14 -7.17
CA GLY A 116 -11.03 1.40 -7.94
C GLY A 116 -12.19 1.69 -8.88
N THR A 117 -12.90 0.65 -9.35
CA THR A 117 -14.07 0.78 -10.24
C THR A 117 -15.41 0.87 -9.49
N ALA A 118 -15.44 0.64 -8.17
CA ALA A 118 -16.65 0.84 -7.37
C ALA A 118 -16.89 2.34 -7.11
N ALA A 119 -18.15 2.77 -7.16
CA ALA A 119 -18.57 4.17 -6.97
C ALA A 119 -17.93 4.79 -5.71
N PRO A 120 -17.47 6.07 -5.72
CA PRO A 120 -16.70 6.66 -4.60
C PRO A 120 -17.36 6.54 -3.22
N THR A 121 -18.69 6.56 -3.16
CA THR A 121 -19.50 6.42 -1.94
C THR A 121 -19.67 4.98 -1.45
N ASP A 122 -19.21 3.98 -2.21
CA ASP A 122 -19.25 2.58 -1.81
C ASP A 122 -18.22 2.31 -0.70
N LEU A 123 -18.73 2.07 0.51
CA LEU A 123 -17.95 1.79 1.71
C LEU A 123 -17.80 0.28 1.98
N ARG A 124 -18.30 -0.61 1.11
CA ARG A 124 -18.22 -2.07 1.33
C ARG A 124 -16.78 -2.59 1.44
N PHE A 125 -15.80 -1.85 0.91
CA PHE A 125 -14.38 -2.19 1.06
C PHE A 125 -13.92 -2.17 2.53
N LEU A 126 -14.49 -1.32 3.39
CA LEU A 126 -14.14 -1.23 4.82
C LEU A 126 -14.45 -2.54 5.58
N PRO A 127 -15.71 -3.02 5.63
CA PRO A 127 -16.02 -4.27 6.31
C PRO A 127 -15.30 -5.47 5.68
N ASN A 128 -15.06 -5.47 4.35
CA ASN A 128 -14.26 -6.51 3.70
C ASN A 128 -12.80 -6.50 4.16
N THR A 129 -12.20 -5.31 4.27
CA THR A 129 -10.84 -5.12 4.77
C THR A 129 -10.74 -5.55 6.23
N MET A 130 -11.68 -5.11 7.08
CA MET A 130 -11.73 -5.52 8.49
C MET A 130 -11.86 -7.04 8.63
N ASN A 131 -12.78 -7.65 7.89
CA ASN A 131 -12.93 -9.11 7.88
C ASN A 131 -11.64 -9.79 7.41
N GLY A 132 -10.96 -9.24 6.39
CA GLY A 132 -9.68 -9.78 5.91
C GLY A 132 -8.58 -9.74 6.97
N VAL A 133 -8.51 -8.66 7.76
CA VAL A 133 -7.54 -8.50 8.86
C VAL A 133 -7.83 -9.46 10.01
N PHE A 134 -9.09 -9.56 10.45
CA PHE A 134 -9.45 -10.39 11.61
C PHE A 134 -9.61 -11.88 11.27
N ASN A 135 -9.90 -12.22 10.02
CA ASN A 135 -10.11 -13.58 9.55
C ASN A 135 -9.03 -14.02 8.55
N PHE A 136 -7.78 -13.73 8.86
CA PHE A 136 -6.62 -14.07 8.04
C PHE A 136 -6.42 -15.59 7.89
N THR A 137 -7.06 -16.40 8.73
CA THR A 137 -7.03 -17.87 8.68
C THR A 137 -7.97 -18.45 7.63
N ALA A 138 -9.06 -17.77 7.27
CA ALA A 138 -10.05 -18.26 6.30
C ALA A 138 -9.63 -18.09 4.84
N GLY A 139 -8.34 -17.86 4.60
CA GLY A 139 -7.78 -17.74 3.27
C GLY A 139 -6.94 -16.49 3.11
N ARG A 140 -6.27 -16.47 1.97
CA ARG A 140 -5.43 -15.36 1.54
C ARG A 140 -6.35 -14.20 1.10
N ARG A 141 -6.33 -13.06 1.84
CA ARG A 141 -7.09 -11.81 1.56
C ARG A 141 -6.21 -10.67 0.99
N PRO A 142 -6.48 -10.14 -0.23
CA PRO A 142 -5.54 -9.25 -0.92
C PRO A 142 -5.36 -7.92 -0.19
N GLU A 143 -6.37 -7.51 0.58
CA GLU A 143 -6.33 -6.36 1.48
C GLU A 143 -5.17 -6.48 2.48
N VAL A 144 -4.93 -7.68 3.03
CA VAL A 144 -3.86 -7.93 4.00
C VAL A 144 -2.48 -7.80 3.35
N VAL A 145 -2.32 -8.24 2.10
CA VAL A 145 -1.06 -8.08 1.36
C VAL A 145 -0.76 -6.60 1.12
N ILE A 146 -1.76 -5.81 0.72
CA ILE A 146 -1.60 -4.37 0.53
C ILE A 146 -1.27 -3.69 1.86
N LEU A 147 -1.92 -4.08 2.96
CA LEU A 147 -1.58 -3.59 4.30
C LEU A 147 -0.13 -3.89 4.67
N LEU A 148 0.32 -5.13 4.47
CA LEU A 148 1.70 -5.54 4.78
C LEU A 148 2.73 -4.84 3.90
N LEU A 149 2.45 -4.71 2.60
CA LEU A 149 3.29 -3.98 1.65
C LEU A 149 3.40 -2.51 2.06
N ASN A 150 2.28 -1.90 2.44
CA ASN A 150 2.25 -0.50 2.81
C ASN A 150 2.88 -0.23 4.19
N ALA A 151 2.71 -1.17 5.13
CA ALA A 151 3.44 -1.15 6.41
C ALA A 151 4.94 -1.29 6.18
N PHE A 152 5.37 -2.17 5.27
CA PHE A 152 6.78 -2.32 4.90
C PHE A 152 7.35 -1.04 4.28
N LEU A 153 6.62 -0.37 3.39
CA LEU A 153 7.03 0.92 2.82
C LEU A 153 7.20 2.03 3.87
N TRP A 154 6.72 1.81 5.09
CA TRP A 154 6.80 2.77 6.17
C TRP A 154 7.96 2.49 7.15
N PHE A 155 8.43 1.24 7.22
CA PHE A 155 9.56 0.82 8.05
C PHE A 155 10.89 1.09 7.35
#